data_AF-A0A5N9EBX4-F1
#
_entry.id   AF-A0A5N9EBX4-F1
#
_cell.length_a   1.000
_cell.length_b   1.000
_cell.length_c   1.000
_cell.angle_alpha   90.00
_cell.angle_beta   90.00
_cell.angle_gamma   90.00
#
_symmetry.space_group_name_H-M   'P 1'
#
loop_
_entity.id
_entity.type
_entity.pdbx_description
1 polymer ?
#
loop_
_entity_poly.entity_id
_entity_poly.type
_entity_poly.pdbx_seq_one_letter_code
_entity_poly.pdbx_strand_id
1 'polypeptide(L)'
;MSEQDQADPEVLGSGNTEEVMPNLDSDIDSPVADNDWRLVGIDKDLTPLQYHYLSLLQRLVTLKNSYQTDADYESWMMDALNKSIYSTLRDCIEANVGDEAKELLNREQHVN
;
A
#
# COMPACT_ATOMS: atom_id res chain seq x y z
N MET A 1 41.44 -19.92 44.33
CA MET A 1 40.84 -20.37 43.06
C MET A 1 39.50 -19.66 42.95
N SER A 2 39.23 -18.66 42.13
CA SER A 2 40.00 -17.91 41.13
C SER A 2 39.27 -16.56 40.99
N GLU A 3 39.97 -15.45 41.24
CA GLU A 3 40.34 -14.44 40.22
C GLU A 3 39.12 -13.68 39.66
N GLN A 4 38.70 -12.62 40.37
CA GLN A 4 38.02 -11.48 39.76
C GLN A 4 39.11 -10.60 39.16
N ASP A 5 39.18 -10.61 37.84
CA ASP A 5 40.11 -9.82 37.04
C ASP A 5 39.77 -8.33 37.17
N GLN A 6 40.77 -7.55 37.59
CA GLN A 6 40.71 -6.10 37.64
C GLN A 6 41.01 -5.53 36.25
N ALA A 7 40.28 -4.50 35.84
CA ALA A 7 40.81 -3.50 34.92
C ALA A 7 40.38 -2.10 35.39
N ASP A 8 41.40 -1.27 35.62
CA ASP A 8 41.39 0.11 36.07
C ASP A 8 40.56 1.05 35.17
N PRO A 9 39.95 2.13 35.71
CA PRO A 9 39.33 3.17 34.92
C PRO A 9 40.34 4.31 34.67
N GLU A 10 41.03 4.29 33.54
CA GLU A 10 41.82 5.45 33.10
C GLU A 10 41.06 6.34 32.09
N VAL A 11 40.59 7.47 32.63
CA VAL A 11 40.77 8.84 32.13
C VAL A 11 40.42 9.14 30.65
N LEU A 12 39.22 9.71 30.49
CA LEU A 12 38.78 10.78 29.59
C LEU A 12 39.78 11.30 28.53
N GLY A 13 39.69 10.76 27.31
CA GLY A 13 40.11 11.44 26.09
C GLY A 13 39.04 12.41 25.62
N SER A 14 39.24 13.70 25.90
CA SER A 14 38.42 14.79 25.37
C SER A 14 38.58 14.87 23.85
N GLY A 15 37.48 14.69 23.12
CA GLY A 15 37.40 14.89 21.68
C GLY A 15 35.94 15.03 21.27
N ASN A 16 35.48 16.26 21.17
CA ASN A 16 34.13 16.63 20.77
C ASN A 16 33.93 16.29 19.28
N THR A 17 33.62 15.02 18.96
CA THR A 17 33.07 14.66 17.66
C THR A 17 31.57 14.45 17.82
N GLU A 18 30.87 15.57 17.98
CA GLU A 18 29.54 15.71 17.38
C GLU A 18 29.74 15.44 15.88
N GLU A 19 29.44 14.22 15.43
CA GLU A 19 29.04 14.04 14.04
C GLU A 19 27.70 14.75 13.89
N VAL A 20 27.78 16.08 13.78
CA VAL A 20 26.73 16.94 13.27
C VAL A 20 26.50 16.44 11.85
N MET A 21 25.53 15.55 11.69
CA MET A 21 24.95 15.27 10.39
C MET A 21 24.64 16.64 9.77
N PRO A 22 25.29 17.04 8.67
CA PRO A 22 25.00 18.32 8.07
C PRO A 22 23.52 18.29 7.72
N ASN A 23 22.78 19.30 8.21
CA ASN A 23 21.40 19.53 7.83
C ASN A 23 21.31 19.38 6.33
N LEU A 24 20.73 18.27 5.89
CA LEU A 24 20.35 18.10 4.51
C LEU A 24 19.12 18.97 4.36
N ASP A 25 19.35 20.26 4.13
CA ASP A 25 18.41 21.14 3.44
C ASP A 25 18.27 20.56 2.02
N SER A 26 17.66 19.39 1.94
CA SER A 26 17.17 18.84 0.70
C SER A 26 15.91 19.61 0.38
N ASP A 27 16.10 20.80 -0.17
CA ASP A 27 15.27 21.34 -1.26
C ASP A 27 15.37 20.38 -2.46
N ILE A 28 15.06 19.10 -2.24
CA ILE A 28 14.64 18.20 -3.30
C ILE A 28 13.22 18.67 -3.57
N ASP A 29 13.11 19.59 -4.54
CA ASP A 29 11.89 19.83 -5.28
C ASP A 29 11.55 18.52 -5.99
N SER A 30 11.02 17.59 -5.21
CA SER A 30 10.52 16.31 -5.68
C SER A 30 9.40 16.71 -6.62
N PRO A 31 9.48 16.39 -7.93
CA PRO A 31 8.44 16.79 -8.86
C PRO A 31 7.13 16.25 -8.29
N VAL A 32 6.27 17.17 -7.83
CA VAL A 32 4.90 16.86 -7.49
C VAL A 32 4.29 16.55 -8.84
N ALA A 33 4.40 15.29 -9.26
CA ALA A 33 3.71 14.82 -10.42
C ALA A 33 2.24 15.09 -10.11
N ASP A 34 1.63 16.00 -10.87
CA ASP A 34 0.19 16.25 -10.96
C ASP A 34 -0.48 14.97 -11.47
N ASN A 35 -0.40 13.92 -10.67
CA ASN A 35 -1.15 12.72 -10.89
C ASN A 35 -2.48 12.96 -10.22
N ASP A 36 -3.50 13.13 -11.05
CA ASP A 36 -4.88 13.15 -10.63
C ASP A 36 -5.24 11.74 -10.13
N TRP A 37 -4.89 11.42 -8.87
CA TRP A 37 -5.21 10.17 -8.19
C TRP A 37 -6.69 10.11 -7.82
N ARG A 38 -7.54 10.45 -8.78
CA ARG A 38 -8.99 10.42 -8.68
C ARG A 38 -9.51 9.23 -9.45
N LEU A 39 -10.47 8.56 -8.84
CA LEU A 39 -11.16 7.44 -9.45
C LEU A 39 -12.62 7.83 -9.67
N VAL A 40 -13.18 7.49 -10.83
CA VAL A 40 -14.54 7.92 -11.18
C VAL A 40 -15.56 7.39 -10.17
N GLY A 41 -16.29 8.32 -9.55
CA GLY A 41 -17.26 8.02 -8.50
C GLY A 41 -16.65 7.82 -7.11
N ILE A 42 -15.40 8.26 -6.89
CA ILE A 42 -14.80 8.44 -5.57
C ILE A 42 -14.41 9.91 -5.44
N ASP A 43 -15.14 10.66 -4.62
CA ASP A 43 -14.92 12.10 -4.39
C ASP A 43 -13.92 12.31 -3.24
N LYS A 44 -12.71 11.78 -3.42
CA LYS A 44 -11.62 11.85 -2.45
C LYS A 44 -10.29 11.89 -3.18
N ASP A 45 -9.39 12.74 -2.70
CA ASP A 45 -8.00 12.73 -3.17
C ASP A 45 -7.29 11.52 -2.55
N LEU A 46 -6.83 10.60 -3.39
CA LEU A 46 -6.23 9.34 -2.97
C LEU A 46 -4.71 9.46 -2.90
N THR A 47 -4.11 8.75 -1.94
CA THR A 47 -2.67 8.46 -2.05
C THR A 47 -2.41 7.53 -3.24
N PRO A 48 -1.19 7.50 -3.80
CA PRO A 48 -0.86 6.57 -4.90
C PRO A 48 -1.18 5.11 -4.55
N LEU A 49 -0.98 4.71 -3.30
CA LEU A 49 -1.27 3.36 -2.82
C LEU A 49 -2.78 3.07 -2.77
N GLN A 50 -3.56 4.02 -2.27
CA GLN A 50 -5.02 3.91 -2.24
C GLN A 50 -5.61 3.84 -3.65
N TYR A 51 -5.13 4.71 -4.55
CA TYR A 51 -5.50 4.69 -5.97
C TYR A 51 -5.18 3.33 -6.62
N HIS A 52 -3.99 2.79 -6.33
CA HIS A 52 -3.59 1.48 -6.85
C HIS A 52 -4.56 0.37 -6.43
N TYR A 53 -4.87 0.25 -5.14
CA TYR A 53 -5.76 -0.80 -4.65
C TYR A 53 -7.19 -0.66 -5.18
N LEU A 54 -7.73 0.55 -5.22
CA LEU A 54 -9.08 0.79 -5.75
C LEU A 54 -9.15 0.51 -7.26
N SER A 55 -8.14 0.93 -8.03
CA SER A 55 -8.05 0.65 -9.47
C SER A 55 -7.90 -0.84 -9.76
N LEU A 56 -7.11 -1.55 -8.95
CA LEU A 56 -6.96 -3.00 -9.05
C LEU A 56 -8.27 -3.71 -8.75
N LEU A 57 -8.98 -3.31 -7.68
CA LEU A 57 -10.27 -3.88 -7.31
C LEU A 57 -11.28 -3.71 -8.45
N GLN A 58 -11.38 -2.50 -9.02
CA GLN A 58 -12.25 -2.23 -10.17
C GLN A 58 -11.95 -3.18 -11.33
N ARG A 59 -10.67 -3.29 -11.72
CA ARG A 59 -10.26 -4.14 -12.85
C ARG A 59 -10.59 -5.61 -12.59
N LEU A 60 -10.36 -6.11 -11.38
CA LEU A 60 -10.65 -7.51 -11.03
C LEU A 60 -12.15 -7.81 -11.07
N VAL A 61 -12.99 -6.87 -10.63
CA VAL A 61 -14.45 -7.02 -10.66
C VAL A 61 -14.97 -6.99 -12.10
N THR A 62 -14.50 -6.05 -12.92
CA THR A 62 -14.82 -6.02 -14.35
C THR A 62 -14.39 -7.33 -15.04
N LEU A 63 -13.18 -7.81 -14.74
CA LEU A 63 -12.68 -9.08 -15.28
C LEU A 63 -13.56 -10.26 -14.87
N LYS A 64 -13.91 -10.36 -13.57
CA LYS A 64 -14.85 -11.37 -13.07
C LYS A 64 -16.18 -11.33 -13.80
N ASN A 65 -16.78 -10.15 -13.96
CA ASN A 65 -18.07 -10.02 -14.61
C ASN A 65 -18.01 -10.41 -16.09
N SER A 66 -16.93 -10.07 -16.79
CA SER A 66 -16.73 -10.51 -18.19
C SER A 66 -16.45 -12.01 -18.30
N TYR A 67 -15.72 -12.59 -17.36
CA TYR A 67 -15.34 -13.99 -17.39
C TYR A 67 -16.51 -14.94 -17.09
N GLN A 68 -17.51 -14.48 -16.33
CA GLN A 68 -18.70 -15.27 -16.01
C GLN A 68 -19.51 -15.71 -17.25
N THR A 69 -19.37 -15.01 -18.37
CA THR A 69 -20.07 -15.31 -19.63
C THR A 69 -19.13 -15.83 -20.72
N ASP A 70 -17.87 -16.11 -20.38
CA ASP A 70 -16.87 -16.63 -21.31
C ASP A 70 -17.21 -18.06 -21.76
N ALA A 71 -16.97 -18.36 -23.03
CA ALA A 71 -17.17 -19.69 -23.60
C ALA A 71 -16.14 -20.69 -23.06
N ASP A 72 -14.93 -20.22 -22.72
CA ASP A 72 -13.83 -21.01 -22.17
C ASP A 72 -13.83 -20.98 -20.63
N TYR A 73 -15.01 -20.82 -20.01
CA TYR A 73 -15.13 -20.76 -18.56
C TYR A 73 -14.59 -22.02 -17.86
N GLU A 74 -13.59 -21.80 -17.03
CA GLU A 74 -13.05 -22.75 -16.06
C GLU A 74 -13.30 -22.27 -14.62
N SER A 75 -13.79 -23.17 -13.77
CA SER A 75 -14.14 -22.88 -12.38
C SER A 75 -12.95 -22.43 -11.53
N TRP A 76 -11.77 -23.02 -11.75
CA TRP A 76 -10.57 -22.70 -10.96
C TRP A 76 -10.12 -21.24 -11.16
N MET A 77 -10.32 -20.68 -12.35
CA MET A 77 -9.97 -19.29 -12.65
C MET A 77 -10.99 -18.34 -12.02
N MET A 78 -12.27 -18.70 -12.02
CA MET A 78 -13.30 -17.96 -11.28
C MET A 78 -12.99 -17.92 -9.78
N ASP A 79 -12.56 -19.06 -9.21
CA ASP A 79 -12.13 -19.15 -7.81
C ASP A 79 -10.89 -18.28 -7.54
N ALA A 80 -9.93 -18.27 -8.45
CA ALA A 80 -8.75 -17.40 -8.37
C ALA A 80 -9.16 -15.93 -8.39
N LEU A 81 -10.05 -15.52 -9.30
CA LEU A 81 -10.57 -14.15 -9.37
C LEU A 81 -11.29 -13.74 -8.08
N ASN A 82 -12.15 -14.59 -7.53
CA ASN A 82 -12.84 -14.33 -6.27
C ASN A 82 -11.84 -14.14 -5.10
N LYS A 83 -10.79 -14.95 -5.04
CA LYS A 83 -9.73 -14.81 -4.03
C LYS A 83 -8.93 -13.52 -4.21
N SER A 84 -8.59 -13.16 -5.45
CA SER A 84 -7.91 -11.91 -5.76
C SER A 84 -8.75 -10.70 -5.35
N ILE A 85 -10.05 -10.68 -5.68
CA ILE A 85 -10.96 -9.61 -5.26
C ILE A 85 -11.00 -9.50 -3.74
N TYR A 86 -11.14 -10.62 -3.03
CA TYR A 86 -11.16 -10.63 -1.57
C TYR A 86 -9.84 -10.09 -0.98
N SER A 87 -8.69 -10.52 -1.49
CA SER A 87 -7.39 -10.02 -1.05
C SER A 87 -7.27 -8.52 -1.26
N THR A 88 -7.60 -8.03 -2.46
CA THR A 88 -7.51 -6.59 -2.76
C THR A 88 -8.49 -5.76 -1.94
N LEU A 89 -9.67 -6.30 -1.61
CA LEU A 89 -10.59 -5.65 -0.68
C LEU A 89 -9.97 -5.50 0.73
N ARG A 90 -9.22 -6.51 1.19
CA ARG A 90 -8.47 -6.42 2.46
C ARG A 90 -7.39 -5.33 2.38
N ASP A 91 -6.65 -5.27 1.28
CA ASP A 91 -5.65 -4.22 1.04
C ASP A 91 -6.28 -2.81 1.05
N CYS A 92 -7.48 -2.65 0.46
CA CYS A 92 -8.23 -1.39 0.49
C CYS A 92 -8.63 -1.00 1.93
N ILE A 93 -9.04 -1.97 2.75
CA ILE A 93 -9.38 -1.74 4.16
C ILE A 93 -8.14 -1.30 4.94
N GLU A 94 -7.01 -1.99 4.73
CA GLU A 94 -5.73 -1.65 5.38
C GLU A 94 -5.19 -0.28 4.94
N ALA A 95 -5.45 0.13 3.69
CA ALA A 95 -5.12 1.45 3.16
C ALA A 95 -6.13 2.56 3.52
N ASN A 96 -7.10 2.28 4.40
CA ASN A 96 -8.11 3.22 4.87
C ASN A 96 -9.01 3.80 3.74
N VAL A 97 -9.31 2.95 2.76
CA VAL A 97 -10.28 3.18 1.66
C VAL A 97 -11.28 2.03 1.51
N GLY A 98 -11.59 1.37 2.64
CA GLY A 98 -12.46 0.20 2.66
C GLY A 98 -13.92 0.52 2.38
N ASP A 99 -14.39 1.74 2.66
CA ASP A 99 -15.79 2.11 2.43
C ASP A 99 -16.03 2.43 0.95
N GLU A 100 -15.11 3.16 0.32
CA GLU A 100 -15.10 3.44 -1.11
C GLU A 100 -15.01 2.13 -1.92
N ALA A 101 -14.20 1.17 -1.45
CA ALA A 101 -14.12 -0.16 -2.04
C ALA A 101 -15.44 -0.94 -1.96
N LYS A 102 -16.15 -0.89 -0.82
CA LYS A 102 -17.47 -1.54 -0.67
C LYS A 102 -18.52 -0.88 -1.56
N GLU A 103 -18.52 0.44 -1.65
CA GLU A 103 -19.42 1.18 -2.54
C GLU A 103 -19.17 0.82 -4.01
N LEU A 104 -17.91 0.69 -4.41
CA LEU A 104 -17.53 0.21 -5.74
C LEU A 104 -18.08 -1.19 -6.00
N LEU A 105 -17.90 -2.14 -5.08
CA LEU A 105 -18.45 -3.49 -5.22
C LEU A 105 -19.98 -3.48 -5.30
N ASN A 106 -20.65 -2.67 -4.46
CA ASN A 106 -22.09 -2.56 -4.48
C ASN A 106 -22.60 -2.03 -5.83
N ARG A 107 -21.94 -1.02 -6.41
CA ARG A 107 -22.30 -0.51 -7.74
C ARG A 107 -22.21 -1.62 -8.79
N GLU A 108 -21.10 -2.35 -8.83
CA GLU A 108 -20.88 -3.42 -9.81
C GLU A 108 -21.84 -4.61 -9.65
N GLN A 109 -22.34 -4.89 -8.43
CA GLN A 109 -23.35 -5.93 -8.20
C GLN A 109 -24.75 -5.55 -8.72
N HIS A 110 -25.09 -4.26 -8.77
CA HIS A 110 -26.42 -3.77 -9.18
C HIS A 110 -26.51 -3.37 -10.65
N VAL A 111 -25.41 -3.47 -11.41
CA VAL A 111 -25.35 -3.09 -12.84
C VAL A 111 -25.70 -4.26 -13.78
N ASN A 112 -25.90 -5.47 -13.25
CA ASN A 112 -26.27 -6.68 -14.02
C ASN A 112 -27.72 -7.12 -13.81
#